data_AF-A0A227JAF3-F1
#
_entry.id   AF-A0A227JAF3-F1
#
_cell.length_a   1.000
_cell.length_b   1.000
_cell.length_c   1.000
_cell.angle_alpha   90.00
_cell.angle_beta   90.00
_cell.angle_gamma   90.00
#
_symmetry.space_group_name_H-M   'P 1'
#
loop_
_entity.id
_entity.type
_entity.pdbx_description
1 polymer ?
#
loop_
_entity_poly.entity_id
_entity_poly.type
_entity_poly.pdbx_seq_one_letter_code
_entity_poly.pdbx_strand_id
1 'polypeptide(L)'
;MMMDILMYLFETYIHSDAELQVEQDELEEELLRAGFQQKDIYKALVWLEELAALQQSDTSSAISACIASSSTRIYTAKEMQRLDLECRGFLLFLEQINVLT
;
A
#
# COMPACT_ATOMS: atom_id res chain seq x y z
N MET A 1 -6.98 -7.22 11.51
CA MET A 1 -6.15 -6.00 11.67
C MET A 1 -6.34 -5.13 10.42
N MET A 2 -6.04 -3.83 10.48
CA MET A 2 -6.19 -2.90 9.34
C MET A 2 -5.51 -3.43 8.04
N MET A 3 -4.31 -4.01 8.14
CA MET A 3 -3.61 -4.54 6.95
C MET A 3 -4.35 -5.71 6.28
N ASP A 4 -5.09 -6.51 7.05
CA ASP A 4 -5.88 -7.61 6.49
C ASP A 4 -7.06 -7.09 5.65
N ILE A 5 -7.60 -5.92 6.04
CA ILE A 5 -8.67 -5.22 5.29
C ILE A 5 -8.12 -4.68 3.98
N LEU A 6 -6.95 -4.03 4.01
CA LEU A 6 -6.30 -3.55 2.79
C LEU A 6 -5.97 -4.70 1.84
N MET A 7 -5.51 -5.84 2.36
CA MET A 7 -5.26 -7.05 1.57
C MET A 7 -6.55 -7.59 0.96
N TYR A 8 -7.64 -7.67 1.74
CA TYR A 8 -8.94 -8.10 1.24
C TYR A 8 -9.43 -7.19 0.10
N LEU A 9 -9.35 -5.87 0.28
CA LEU A 9 -9.76 -4.92 -0.76
C LEU A 9 -8.89 -5.05 -2.01
N PHE A 10 -7.58 -5.23 -1.85
CA PHE A 10 -6.67 -5.42 -2.97
C PHE A 10 -7.01 -6.68 -3.77
N GLU A 11 -7.18 -7.82 -3.12
CA GLU A 11 -7.54 -9.09 -3.78
C GLU A 11 -8.92 -9.05 -4.46
N THR A 12 -9.92 -8.48 -3.78
CA THR A 12 -11.31 -8.42 -4.27
C THR A 12 -11.48 -7.44 -5.44
N TYR A 13 -10.70 -6.36 -5.48
CA TYR A 13 -10.88 -5.29 -6.47
C TYR A 13 -9.78 -5.18 -7.53
N ILE A 14 -8.64 -5.89 -7.43
CA ILE A 14 -7.59 -5.89 -8.48
C ILE A 14 -8.08 -6.38 -9.84
N HIS A 15 -8.93 -7.40 -9.85
CA HIS A 15 -9.38 -8.07 -11.06
C HIS A 15 -10.65 -7.46 -11.64
N SER A 16 -11.23 -6.52 -10.89
CA SER A 16 -12.43 -5.83 -11.25
C SER A 16 -12.01 -4.62 -12.09
N ASP A 17 -12.29 -4.64 -13.40
CA ASP A 17 -12.30 -3.45 -14.29
C ASP A 17 -13.34 -2.38 -13.82
N ALA A 18 -13.81 -2.48 -12.57
CA ALA A 18 -14.67 -1.54 -11.93
C ALA A 18 -13.83 -0.30 -11.62
N GLU A 19 -14.04 0.74 -12.41
CA GLU A 19 -13.90 2.11 -11.92
C GLU A 19 -14.52 2.14 -10.51
N LEU A 20 -13.68 2.29 -9.48
CA LEU A 20 -14.04 2.27 -8.08
C LEU A 20 -14.94 3.47 -7.73
N GLN A 21 -16.19 3.43 -8.19
CA GLN A 21 -17.31 4.19 -7.65
C GLN A 21 -18.10 3.28 -6.71
N VAL A 22 -17.40 2.60 -5.80
CA VAL A 22 -18.06 1.88 -4.69
C VAL A 22 -18.42 2.93 -3.65
N GLU A 23 -19.70 3.04 -3.31
CA GLU A 23 -20.16 3.91 -2.23
C GLU A 23 -19.53 3.44 -0.91
N GLN A 24 -18.96 4.38 -0.14
CA GLN A 24 -18.24 4.09 1.10
C GLN A 24 -19.09 3.29 2.10
N ASP A 25 -20.39 3.56 2.14
CA ASP A 25 -21.37 2.89 3.00
C ASP A 25 -21.57 1.42 2.59
N GLU A 26 -21.61 1.12 1.29
CA GLU A 26 -21.72 -0.27 0.79
C GLU A 26 -20.44 -1.07 1.11
N LEU A 27 -19.28 -0.42 0.99
CA LEU A 27 -18.01 -1.04 1.32
C LEU A 27 -17.88 -1.35 2.82
N GLU A 28 -18.34 -0.44 3.68
CA GLU A 28 -18.34 -0.66 5.13
C GLU A 28 -19.26 -1.83 5.51
N GLU A 29 -20.46 -1.93 4.93
CA GLU A 29 -21.35 -3.07 5.13
C GLU A 29 -20.73 -4.40 4.66
N GLU A 30 -20.06 -4.41 3.52
CA GLU A 30 -19.40 -5.61 3.01
C GLU A 30 -18.29 -6.07 3.95
N LEU A 31 -17.43 -5.15 4.40
CA LEU A 31 -16.33 -5.45 5.31
C LEU A 31 -16.83 -5.95 6.67
N LEU A 32 -17.96 -5.43 7.15
CA LEU A 32 -18.63 -5.96 8.35
C LEU A 32 -19.14 -7.38 8.14
N ARG A 33 -19.75 -7.67 6.98
CA ARG A 33 -20.23 -9.03 6.64
C ARG A 33 -19.07 -10.01 6.46
N ALA A 34 -17.93 -9.55 5.95
CA ALA A 34 -16.70 -10.33 5.86
C ALA A 34 -16.06 -10.63 7.25
N GLY A 35 -16.59 -10.05 8.32
CA GLY A 35 -16.18 -10.32 9.70
C GLY A 35 -15.08 -9.41 10.23
N PHE A 36 -14.78 -8.31 9.54
CA PHE A 36 -13.83 -7.32 10.03
C PHE A 36 -14.42 -6.49 11.19
N GLN A 37 -13.55 -6.02 12.06
CA GLN A 37 -13.97 -5.20 13.20
C GLN A 37 -14.20 -3.75 12.74
N GLN A 38 -15.33 -3.14 13.11
CA GLN A 38 -15.67 -1.76 12.76
C GLN A 38 -14.53 -0.75 12.99
N LYS A 39 -13.84 -0.87 14.12
CA LYS A 39 -12.70 0.00 14.48
C LYS A 39 -11.52 -0.11 13.50
N ASP A 40 -11.31 -1.29 12.90
CA ASP A 40 -10.23 -1.54 11.95
C ASP A 40 -10.66 -1.13 10.55
N ILE A 41 -11.95 -1.31 10.21
CA ILE A 41 -12.57 -0.83 8.97
C ILE A 41 -12.43 0.68 8.86
N TYR A 42 -12.86 1.42 9.88
CA TYR A 42 -12.75 2.88 9.90
C TYR A 42 -11.30 3.36 9.70
N LYS A 43 -10.34 2.72 10.37
CA LYS A 43 -8.92 3.04 10.21
C LYS A 43 -8.41 2.79 8.79
N ALA A 44 -8.85 1.71 8.15
CA ALA A 44 -8.45 1.38 6.79
C ALA A 44 -9.05 2.39 5.79
N LEU A 45 -10.32 2.76 5.95
CA LEU A 45 -11.00 3.73 5.09
C LEU A 45 -10.40 5.13 5.21
N VAL A 46 -10.16 5.63 6.44
CA VAL A 46 -9.47 6.91 6.67
C VAL A 46 -8.08 6.91 6.05
N TRP A 47 -7.33 5.80 6.19
CA TRP A 47 -6.02 5.67 5.57
C TRP A 47 -6.08 5.72 4.04
N LEU A 48 -7.10 5.13 3.41
CA LEU A 48 -7.31 5.20 1.96
C LEU A 48 -7.64 6.62 1.49
N GLU A 49 -8.47 7.37 2.23
CA GLU A 49 -8.76 8.77 1.94
C GLU A 49 -7.51 9.65 2.03
N GLU A 50 -6.72 9.49 3.09
CA GLU A 50 -5.44 10.20 3.27
C GLU A 50 -4.46 9.87 2.15
N LEU A 51 -4.39 8.61 1.71
CA LEU A 51 -3.55 8.18 0.59
C LEU A 51 -3.98 8.84 -0.72
N ALA A 52 -5.28 8.87 -1.01
CA ALA A 52 -5.83 9.52 -2.20
C ALA A 52 -5.59 11.04 -2.19
N ALA A 53 -5.66 11.68 -1.02
CA ALA A 53 -5.34 13.09 -0.85
C ALA A 53 -3.85 13.38 -1.10
N LEU A 54 -2.95 12.50 -0.64
CA LEU A 54 -1.51 12.60 -0.89
C LEU A 54 -1.15 12.48 -2.37
N GLN A 55 -1.85 11.63 -3.13
CA GLN A 55 -1.65 11.53 -4.59
C GLN A 55 -2.07 12.81 -5.33
N GLN A 56 -3.09 13.51 -4.85
CA GLN A 56 -3.57 14.76 -5.45
C GLN A 56 -2.71 15.97 -5.09
N SER A 57 -2.03 15.93 -3.94
CA SER A 57 -1.04 16.94 -3.61
C SER A 57 0.24 16.70 -4.42
N ASP A 58 0.50 17.56 -5.40
CA ASP A 58 1.72 17.65 -6.23
C ASP A 58 3.04 17.83 -5.45
N THR A 59 3.09 17.50 -4.16
CA THR A 59 4.33 17.42 -3.35
C THR A 59 5.25 16.27 -3.76
N SER A 60 4.91 15.52 -4.81
CA SER A 60 5.76 14.51 -5.42
C SER A 60 6.96 15.11 -6.18
N SER A 61 7.00 16.42 -6.47
CA SER A 61 8.07 16.97 -7.31
C SER A 61 9.47 16.97 -6.67
N ALA A 62 9.61 17.31 -5.39
CA ALA A 62 10.94 17.45 -4.77
C ALA A 62 11.49 16.11 -4.24
N ILE A 63 10.63 15.27 -3.66
CA ILE A 63 11.02 13.96 -3.11
C ILE A 63 11.18 12.93 -4.25
N SER A 64 10.26 12.88 -5.22
CA SER A 64 10.39 11.94 -6.34
C SER A 64 11.55 12.30 -7.28
N ALA A 65 11.93 13.58 -7.41
CA ALA A 65 13.11 13.97 -8.17
C ALA A 65 14.43 13.50 -7.54
N CYS A 66 14.52 13.38 -6.22
CA CYS A 66 15.71 12.84 -5.54
C CYS A 66 15.75 11.30 -5.57
N ILE A 67 14.58 10.64 -5.50
CA ILE A 67 14.48 9.18 -5.47
C ILE A 67 14.78 8.58 -6.86
N ALA A 68 14.29 9.20 -7.93
CA ALA A 68 14.28 8.64 -9.27
C ALA A 68 15.64 8.52 -9.99
N SER A 69 16.78 8.85 -9.38
CA SER A 69 18.06 8.87 -10.12
C SER A 69 19.28 8.31 -9.40
N SER A 70 19.28 8.13 -8.07
CA SER A 70 20.49 7.62 -7.38
C SER A 70 20.30 7.12 -5.94
N SER A 71 19.09 6.87 -5.47
CA SER A 71 18.88 6.41 -4.09
C SER A 71 19.44 4.98 -3.92
N THR A 72 20.07 4.69 -2.78
CA THR A 72 20.56 3.34 -2.44
C THR A 72 19.96 2.93 -1.10
N ARG A 73 19.27 1.79 -1.06
CA ARG A 73 18.72 1.23 0.18
C ARG A 73 19.83 0.68 1.08
N ILE A 74 19.85 1.11 2.33
CA ILE A 74 20.78 0.61 3.37
C ILE A 74 19.96 -0.09 4.46
N TYR A 75 20.33 -1.33 4.77
CA TYR A 75 19.66 -2.15 5.78
C TYR A 75 20.47 -2.17 7.08
N THR A 76 19.79 -1.94 8.20
CA THR A 76 20.34 -2.10 9.54
C THR A 76 20.48 -3.58 9.92
N ALA A 77 21.29 -3.89 10.94
CA ALA A 77 21.46 -5.27 11.41
C ALA A 77 20.13 -5.91 11.87
N LYS A 78 19.21 -5.11 12.45
CA LYS A 78 17.89 -5.59 12.87
C LYS A 78 17.00 -5.95 11.68
N GLU A 79 17.08 -5.19 10.59
CA GLU A 79 16.35 -5.48 9.36
C GLU A 79 16.92 -6.70 8.66
N MET A 80 18.23 -6.86 8.62
CA MET A 80 18.89 -8.05 8.04
C MET A 80 18.50 -9.37 8.74
N GLN A 81 18.05 -9.32 10.00
CA GLN A 81 17.51 -10.49 10.71
C GLN A 81 16.10 -10.90 10.24
N ARG A 82 15.33 -9.95 9.69
CA ARG A 82 13.96 -10.20 9.20
C ARG A 82 13.89 -10.29 7.68
N LEU A 83 14.76 -9.57 6.99
CA LEU A 83 14.94 -9.53 5.55
C LEU A 83 16.28 -10.19 5.26
N ASP A 84 16.24 -11.50 5.08
CA ASP A 84 17.43 -12.29 4.78
C ASP A 84 18.03 -11.91 3.40
N LEU A 85 19.05 -12.64 2.96
CA LEU A 85 19.73 -12.35 1.70
C LEU A 85 18.76 -12.40 0.50
N GLU A 86 17.88 -13.39 0.47
CA GLU A 86 16.99 -13.65 -0.66
C GLU A 86 15.88 -12.60 -0.74
N CYS A 87 15.26 -12.24 0.40
CA CYS A 87 14.31 -11.14 0.47
C CYS A 87 14.91 -9.82 -0.05
N ARG A 88 16.13 -9.49 0.38
CA ARG A 88 16.80 -8.26 -0.07
C ARG A 88 17.17 -8.30 -1.55
N GLY A 89 17.56 -9.46 -2.07
CA GLY A 89 17.78 -9.68 -3.50
C GLY A 89 16.50 -9.50 -4.31
N PHE A 90 15.37 -9.99 -3.81
CA PHE A 90 14.07 -9.79 -4.45
C PHE A 90 13.63 -8.33 -4.45
N LEU A 91 13.84 -7.60 -3.35
CA LEU A 91 13.57 -6.15 -3.30
C LEU A 91 14.42 -5.39 -4.32
N LEU A 92 15.70 -5.73 -4.48
CA LEU A 92 16.57 -5.16 -5.50
C LEU A 92 16.06 -5.47 -6.91
N PHE A 93 15.61 -6.70 -7.16
CA PHE A 93 15.02 -7.08 -8.44
C PHE A 93 13.78 -6.25 -8.76
N LEU A 94 12.86 -6.07 -7.79
CA LEU A 94 11.65 -5.26 -7.95
C LEU A 94 11.98 -3.78 -8.26
N GLU A 95 13.05 -3.25 -7.67
CA GLU A 95 13.56 -1.91 -7.96
C GLU A 95 14.11 -1.81 -9.39
N GLN A 96 14.89 -2.80 -9.83
CA GLN A 96 15.46 -2.84 -11.19
C GLN A 96 14.40 -2.90 -12.29
N ILE A 97 13.25 -3.54 -12.04
CA ILE A 97 12.13 -3.58 -12.98
C ILE A 97 11.17 -2.40 -12.82
N ASN A 98 11.52 -1.39 -12.02
CA ASN A 98 10.72 -0.19 -11.73
C ASN A 98 9.33 -0.48 -11.13
N VAL A 99 9.16 -1.63 -10.46
CA VAL A 99 7.97 -1.90 -9.63
C VAL A 99 8.10 -1.18 -8.29
N LEU A 100 9.32 -1.08 -7.77
CA LEU A 100 9.67 -0.23 -6.63
C LEU A 100 10.57 0.92 -7.12
N THR A 101 10.52 2.05 -6.42
CA THR A 101 11.37 3.23 -6.62
C THR A 101 12.28 3.48 -5.42
#